data_AF-A0A0R2R7N6-F1
#
_entry.id   AF-A0A0R2R7N6-F1
#
_cell.length_a   1.000
_cell.length_b   1.000
_cell.length_c   1.000
_cell.angle_alpha   90.00
_cell.angle_beta   90.00
_cell.angle_gamma   90.00
#
_symmetry.space_group_name_H-M   'P 1'
#
loop_
_entity.id
_entity.type
_entity.pdbx_description
1 polymer ?
#
loop_
_entity_poly.entity_id
_entity_poly.type
_entity_poly.pdbx_seq_one_letter_code
_entity_poly.pdbx_strand_id
1 'polypeptide(L)'
;AQKKLAAQKKIADQKALALKKAELAKKVAAKKAADAARKKAMREKEMERKKVAAQRKKDMALQQKLKASAAKEAAKEKARIAAEKLILKAAQEAEKIRIREEKEAARLALAAEKEAAREAELRAKRKPVPPPRPPIIKTEFADGIQATKDFDLKFLTGQRELMLEKKVVLLRQALRLDDEANSLIQDVEMGDVQFDEEGGEGDTMVVERSRDLMLSAQARHIVEELDAALERIKTGEYGYSVHTGLAIPRERLKAIPETTESVLERVGGIGRR
;
A
#
# COMPACT_ATOMS: atom_id res chain seq x y z
N ALA A 1 -103.18 -102.24 -7.63
CA ALA A 1 -101.77 -101.99 -8.02
C ALA A 1 -101.50 -100.64 -8.73
N GLN A 2 -102.46 -99.70 -8.90
CA GLN A 2 -102.23 -98.49 -9.73
C GLN A 2 -102.05 -97.15 -8.96
N LYS A 3 -102.41 -97.03 -7.67
CA LYS A 3 -102.28 -95.78 -6.90
C LYS A 3 -100.88 -95.52 -6.28
N LYS A 4 -100.04 -96.54 -6.06
CA LYS A 4 -98.66 -96.37 -5.53
C LYS A 4 -97.63 -95.96 -6.61
N LEU A 5 -97.83 -96.33 -7.87
CA LEU A 5 -96.95 -96.00 -9.00
C LEU A 5 -97.11 -94.54 -9.49
N ALA A 6 -98.32 -93.97 -9.37
CA ALA A 6 -98.58 -92.57 -9.72
C ALA A 6 -98.01 -91.56 -8.71
N ALA A 7 -97.95 -91.93 -7.42
CA ALA A 7 -97.34 -91.11 -6.38
C ALA A 7 -95.80 -91.08 -6.51
N GLN A 8 -95.17 -92.21 -6.88
CA GLN A 8 -93.71 -92.28 -7.09
C GLN A 8 -93.25 -91.50 -8.33
N LYS A 9 -94.03 -91.50 -9.43
CA LYS A 9 -93.73 -90.67 -10.62
C LYS A 9 -93.82 -89.16 -10.35
N LYS A 10 -94.85 -88.70 -9.62
CA LYS A 10 -94.95 -87.27 -9.23
C LYS A 10 -93.81 -86.81 -8.32
N ILE A 11 -93.34 -87.65 -7.41
CA ILE A 11 -92.19 -87.33 -6.55
C ILE A 11 -90.89 -87.31 -7.36
N ALA A 12 -90.73 -88.20 -8.34
CA ALA A 12 -89.57 -88.21 -9.24
C ALA A 12 -89.54 -86.95 -10.14
N ASP A 13 -90.68 -86.54 -10.69
CA ASP A 13 -90.78 -85.34 -11.55
C ASP A 13 -90.55 -84.04 -10.75
N GLN A 14 -91.03 -83.97 -9.51
CA GLN A 14 -90.76 -82.85 -8.60
C GLN A 14 -89.28 -82.78 -8.20
N LYS A 15 -88.63 -83.93 -7.95
CA LYS A 15 -87.19 -83.99 -7.68
C LYS A 15 -86.36 -83.60 -8.91
N ALA A 16 -86.77 -84.01 -10.12
CA ALA A 16 -86.09 -83.62 -11.37
C ALA A 16 -86.23 -82.12 -11.67
N LEU A 17 -87.39 -81.52 -11.42
CA LEU A 17 -87.62 -80.06 -11.53
C LEU A 17 -86.84 -79.27 -10.47
N ALA A 18 -86.75 -79.77 -9.24
CA ALA A 18 -85.95 -79.17 -8.18
C ALA A 18 -84.44 -79.21 -8.51
N LEU A 19 -83.95 -80.31 -9.07
CA LEU A 19 -82.55 -80.44 -9.52
C LEU A 19 -82.24 -79.49 -10.69
N LYS A 20 -83.12 -79.38 -11.68
CA LYS A 20 -82.94 -78.42 -12.80
C LYS A 20 -82.99 -76.96 -12.34
N LYS A 21 -83.87 -76.60 -11.39
CA LYS A 21 -83.89 -75.26 -10.79
C LYS A 21 -82.64 -74.99 -9.95
N ALA A 22 -82.14 -75.98 -9.22
CA ALA A 22 -80.89 -75.86 -8.46
C ALA A 22 -79.65 -75.71 -9.37
N GLU A 23 -79.59 -76.41 -10.50
CA GLU A 23 -78.52 -76.24 -11.49
C GLU A 23 -78.57 -74.87 -12.20
N LEU A 24 -79.75 -74.39 -12.56
CA LEU A 24 -79.91 -73.05 -13.13
C LEU A 24 -79.54 -71.96 -12.12
N ALA A 25 -79.94 -72.10 -10.86
CA ALA A 25 -79.53 -71.20 -9.78
C ALA A 25 -77.99 -71.19 -9.58
N LYS A 26 -77.35 -72.36 -9.63
CA LYS A 26 -75.87 -72.48 -9.57
C LYS A 26 -75.19 -71.82 -10.77
N LYS A 27 -75.71 -71.98 -12.00
CA LYS A 27 -75.14 -71.35 -13.20
C LYS A 27 -75.28 -69.82 -13.19
N VAL A 28 -76.41 -69.29 -12.70
CA VAL A 28 -76.61 -67.83 -12.56
C VAL A 28 -75.71 -67.26 -11.45
N ALA A 29 -75.53 -67.97 -10.33
CA ALA A 29 -74.60 -67.58 -9.28
C ALA A 29 -73.14 -67.60 -9.77
N ALA A 30 -72.74 -68.62 -10.53
CA ALA A 30 -71.40 -68.72 -11.13
C ALA A 30 -71.14 -67.60 -12.14
N LYS A 31 -72.13 -67.22 -12.97
CA LYS A 31 -72.01 -66.11 -13.92
C LYS A 31 -71.87 -64.75 -13.21
N LYS A 32 -72.67 -64.50 -12.16
CA LYS A 32 -72.54 -63.28 -11.33
C LYS A 32 -71.19 -63.20 -10.62
N ALA A 33 -70.67 -64.32 -10.10
CA ALA A 33 -69.35 -64.37 -9.48
C ALA A 33 -68.23 -64.09 -10.50
N ALA A 34 -68.32 -64.63 -11.72
CA ALA A 34 -67.36 -64.39 -12.79
C ALA A 34 -67.36 -62.92 -13.27
N ASP A 35 -68.54 -62.29 -13.42
CA ASP A 35 -68.64 -60.88 -13.81
C ASP A 35 -68.15 -59.93 -12.70
N ALA A 36 -68.38 -60.26 -11.42
CA ALA A 36 -67.83 -59.52 -10.30
C ALA A 36 -66.30 -59.60 -10.24
N ALA A 37 -65.72 -60.78 -10.47
CA ALA A 37 -64.27 -60.97 -10.52
C ALA A 37 -63.63 -60.21 -11.70
N ARG A 38 -64.26 -60.24 -12.88
CA ARG A 38 -63.80 -59.46 -14.06
C ARG A 38 -63.84 -57.95 -13.80
N LYS A 39 -64.90 -57.44 -13.17
CA LYS A 39 -65.01 -56.01 -12.84
C LYS A 39 -63.97 -55.56 -11.80
N LYS A 40 -63.64 -56.43 -10.84
CA LYS A 40 -62.57 -56.17 -9.86
C LYS A 40 -61.19 -56.15 -10.52
N ALA A 41 -60.88 -57.15 -11.35
CA ALA A 41 -59.61 -57.21 -12.09
C ALA A 41 -59.40 -56.03 -13.06
N MET A 42 -60.47 -55.55 -13.72
CA MET A 42 -60.38 -54.36 -14.58
C MET A 42 -60.10 -53.09 -13.78
N ARG A 43 -60.71 -52.93 -12.59
CA ARG A 43 -60.45 -51.79 -11.70
C ARG A 43 -59.02 -51.81 -11.15
N GLU A 44 -58.51 -52.98 -10.76
CA GLU A 44 -57.12 -53.13 -10.30
C GLU A 44 -56.12 -52.76 -11.41
N LYS A 45 -56.32 -53.26 -12.64
CA LYS A 45 -55.50 -52.91 -13.81
C LYS A 45 -55.56 -51.41 -14.15
N GLU A 46 -56.71 -50.77 -14.01
CA GLU A 46 -56.85 -49.32 -14.25
C GLU A 46 -56.11 -48.50 -13.19
N MET A 47 -56.18 -48.92 -11.92
CA MET A 47 -55.46 -48.27 -10.82
C MET A 47 -53.95 -48.43 -10.94
N GLU A 48 -53.46 -49.60 -11.35
CA GLU A 48 -52.03 -49.82 -11.63
C GLU A 48 -51.56 -48.96 -12.81
N ARG A 49 -52.34 -48.88 -13.90
CA ARG A 49 -52.04 -47.99 -15.03
C ARG A 49 -51.97 -46.52 -14.60
N LYS A 50 -52.88 -46.06 -13.74
CA LYS A 50 -52.86 -44.70 -13.18
C LYS A 50 -51.64 -44.46 -12.28
N LYS A 51 -51.24 -45.43 -11.46
CA LYS A 51 -50.04 -45.35 -10.62
C LYS A 51 -48.75 -45.28 -11.46
N VAL A 52 -48.62 -46.13 -12.48
CA VAL A 52 -47.45 -46.13 -13.39
C VAL A 52 -47.39 -44.81 -14.19
N ALA A 53 -48.53 -44.31 -14.66
CA ALA A 53 -48.58 -43.01 -15.35
C ALA A 53 -48.20 -41.85 -14.42
N ALA A 54 -48.65 -41.87 -13.16
CA ALA A 54 -48.27 -40.86 -12.17
C ALA A 54 -46.78 -40.91 -11.83
N GLN A 55 -46.19 -42.11 -11.72
CA GLN A 55 -44.77 -42.29 -11.43
C GLN A 55 -43.90 -41.82 -12.60
N ARG A 56 -44.25 -42.20 -13.84
CA ARG A 56 -43.57 -41.70 -15.05
C ARG A 56 -43.60 -40.17 -15.17
N LYS A 57 -44.71 -39.52 -14.79
CA LYS A 57 -44.80 -38.05 -14.76
C LYS A 57 -43.87 -37.44 -13.71
N LYS A 58 -43.75 -38.04 -12.53
CA LYS A 58 -42.81 -37.60 -11.49
C LYS A 58 -41.36 -37.78 -11.94
N ASP A 59 -41.03 -38.91 -12.56
CA ASP A 59 -39.67 -39.21 -13.03
C ASP A 59 -39.25 -38.26 -14.15
N MET A 60 -40.15 -37.95 -15.10
CA MET A 60 -39.88 -36.95 -16.14
C MET A 60 -39.68 -35.55 -15.54
N ALA A 61 -40.48 -35.17 -14.54
CA ALA A 61 -40.32 -33.87 -13.87
C ALA A 61 -38.98 -33.79 -13.11
N LEU A 62 -38.54 -34.86 -12.46
CA LEU A 62 -37.23 -34.94 -11.80
C LEU A 62 -36.09 -34.88 -12.81
N GLN A 63 -36.19 -35.63 -13.92
CA GLN A 63 -35.19 -35.58 -15.00
C GLN A 63 -35.10 -34.19 -15.63
N GLN A 64 -36.22 -33.48 -15.84
CA GLN A 64 -36.21 -32.12 -16.34
C GLN A 64 -35.56 -31.15 -15.35
N LYS A 65 -35.83 -31.29 -14.05
CA LYS A 65 -35.17 -30.48 -13.01
C LYS A 65 -33.66 -30.71 -12.95
N LEU A 66 -33.21 -31.95 -13.01
CA LEU A 66 -31.77 -32.30 -13.01
C LEU A 66 -31.06 -31.79 -14.27
N LYS A 67 -31.69 -31.89 -15.44
CA LYS A 67 -31.13 -31.31 -16.68
C LYS A 67 -31.04 -29.78 -16.60
N ALA A 68 -32.05 -29.13 -16.00
CA ALA A 68 -32.05 -27.68 -15.81
C ALA A 68 -30.98 -27.22 -14.80
N SER A 69 -30.74 -27.95 -13.72
CA SER A 69 -29.67 -27.63 -12.77
C SER A 69 -28.29 -27.86 -13.37
N ALA A 70 -28.08 -28.97 -14.09
CA ALA A 70 -26.81 -29.25 -14.78
C ALA A 70 -26.50 -28.22 -15.88
N ALA A 71 -27.51 -27.79 -16.65
CA ALA A 71 -27.34 -26.73 -17.66
C ALA A 71 -26.99 -25.38 -17.03
N LYS A 72 -27.60 -25.03 -15.88
CA LYS A 72 -27.26 -23.81 -15.13
C LYS A 72 -25.85 -23.85 -14.56
N GLU A 73 -25.40 -25.00 -14.07
CA GLU A 73 -24.07 -25.18 -13.50
C GLU A 73 -22.99 -25.10 -14.59
N ALA A 74 -23.19 -25.79 -15.72
CA ALA A 74 -22.31 -25.70 -16.88
C ALA A 74 -22.23 -24.29 -17.48
N ALA A 75 -23.33 -23.51 -17.46
CA ALA A 75 -23.32 -22.12 -17.89
C ALA A 75 -22.51 -21.21 -16.94
N LYS A 76 -22.63 -21.43 -15.63
CA LYS A 76 -21.84 -20.70 -14.61
C LYS A 76 -20.35 -21.02 -14.71
N GLU A 77 -19.99 -22.28 -14.93
CA GLU A 77 -18.60 -22.70 -15.07
C GLU A 77 -17.95 -22.12 -16.33
N LYS A 78 -18.66 -22.14 -17.47
CA LYS A 78 -18.20 -21.47 -18.71
C LYS A 78 -18.03 -19.97 -18.53
N ALA A 79 -18.92 -19.30 -17.80
CA ALA A 79 -18.80 -17.88 -17.49
C ALA A 79 -17.59 -17.59 -16.58
N ARG A 80 -17.31 -18.45 -15.59
CA ARG A 80 -16.11 -18.32 -14.73
C ARG A 80 -14.81 -18.49 -15.53
N ILE A 81 -14.73 -19.51 -16.37
CA ILE A 81 -13.54 -19.76 -17.22
C ILE A 81 -13.32 -18.60 -18.20
N ALA A 82 -14.41 -18.04 -18.76
CA ALA A 82 -14.31 -16.87 -19.63
C ALA A 82 -13.81 -15.62 -18.87
N ALA A 83 -14.32 -15.38 -17.65
CA ALA A 83 -13.89 -14.27 -16.81
C ALA A 83 -12.42 -14.40 -16.38
N GLU A 84 -12.00 -15.59 -15.94
CA GLU A 84 -10.61 -15.87 -15.55
C GLU A 84 -9.64 -15.66 -16.72
N LYS A 85 -10.01 -16.10 -17.93
CA LYS A 85 -9.21 -15.88 -19.14
C LYS A 85 -9.08 -14.40 -19.51
N LEU A 86 -10.09 -13.58 -19.24
CA LEU A 86 -10.01 -12.13 -19.46
C LEU A 86 -9.10 -11.45 -18.43
N ILE A 87 -9.17 -11.87 -17.16
CA ILE A 87 -8.29 -11.36 -16.10
C ILE A 87 -6.83 -11.70 -16.39
N LEU A 88 -6.54 -12.93 -16.81
CA LEU A 88 -5.17 -13.34 -17.18
C LEU A 88 -4.64 -12.56 -18.38
N LYS A 89 -5.46 -12.29 -19.40
CA LYS A 89 -5.06 -11.46 -20.53
C LYS A 89 -4.80 -10.00 -20.12
N ALA A 90 -5.66 -9.42 -19.30
CA ALA A 90 -5.48 -8.06 -18.79
C ALA A 90 -4.20 -7.95 -17.93
N ALA A 91 -3.92 -8.95 -17.09
CA ALA A 91 -2.69 -9.00 -16.30
C ALA A 91 -1.43 -9.09 -17.18
N GLN A 92 -1.45 -9.93 -18.23
CA GLN A 92 -0.33 -10.05 -19.17
C GLN A 92 -0.11 -8.78 -20.00
N GLU A 93 -1.17 -8.06 -20.37
CA GLU A 93 -1.07 -6.78 -21.08
C GLU A 93 -0.52 -5.67 -20.16
N ALA A 94 -1.00 -5.60 -18.91
CA ALA A 94 -0.48 -4.67 -17.92
C ALA A 94 1.01 -4.91 -17.62
N GLU A 95 1.44 -6.17 -17.48
CA GLU A 95 2.85 -6.52 -17.27
C GLU A 95 3.72 -6.08 -18.47
N LYS A 96 3.24 -6.29 -19.70
CA LYS A 96 3.94 -5.83 -20.91
C LYS A 96 4.07 -4.30 -20.99
N ILE A 97 3.06 -3.56 -20.53
CA ILE A 97 3.10 -2.10 -20.48
C ILE A 97 4.14 -1.66 -19.45
N ARG A 98 4.11 -2.22 -18.24
CA ARG A 98 5.09 -1.90 -17.18
C ARG A 98 6.53 -2.18 -17.64
N ILE A 99 6.79 -3.32 -18.28
CA ILE A 99 8.12 -3.64 -18.81
C ILE A 99 8.56 -2.65 -19.90
N ARG A 100 7.63 -2.11 -20.71
CA ARG A 100 7.95 -1.10 -21.73
C ARG A 100 8.26 0.25 -21.08
N GLU A 101 7.46 0.68 -20.10
CA GLU A 101 7.66 1.91 -19.35
C GLU A 101 8.97 1.88 -18.56
N GLU A 102 9.30 0.76 -17.90
CA GLU A 102 10.58 0.58 -17.20
C GLU A 102 11.78 0.64 -18.16
N LYS A 103 11.67 0.04 -19.36
CA LYS A 103 12.72 0.14 -20.39
C LYS A 103 12.87 1.55 -20.94
N GLU A 104 11.78 2.28 -21.10
CA GLU A 104 11.80 3.67 -21.55
C GLU A 104 12.41 4.59 -20.47
N ALA A 105 11.99 4.43 -19.22
CA ALA A 105 12.55 5.14 -18.08
C ALA A 105 14.06 4.87 -17.91
N ALA A 106 14.49 3.61 -18.07
CA ALA A 106 15.91 3.25 -18.04
C ALA A 106 16.70 3.90 -19.19
N ARG A 107 16.11 3.99 -20.38
CA ARG A 107 16.74 4.66 -21.54
C ARG A 107 16.86 6.17 -21.32
N LEU A 108 15.84 6.81 -20.74
CA LEU A 108 15.85 8.22 -20.41
C LEU A 108 16.85 8.53 -19.29
N ALA A 109 16.92 7.69 -18.24
CA ALA A 109 17.92 7.83 -17.18
C ALA A 109 19.35 7.72 -17.72
N LEU A 110 19.62 6.74 -18.60
CA LEU A 110 20.94 6.60 -19.25
C LEU A 110 21.27 7.79 -20.18
N ALA A 111 20.26 8.38 -20.82
CA ALA A 111 20.45 9.59 -21.63
C ALA A 111 20.79 10.80 -20.75
N ALA A 112 20.07 10.98 -19.64
CA ALA A 112 20.31 12.04 -18.67
C ALA A 112 21.69 11.92 -18.00
N GLU A 113 22.13 10.70 -17.66
CA GLU A 113 23.46 10.45 -17.10
C GLU A 113 24.57 10.80 -18.11
N LYS A 114 24.40 10.44 -19.39
CA LYS A 114 25.35 10.81 -20.45
C LYS A 114 25.40 12.31 -20.70
N GLU A 115 24.26 12.99 -20.62
CA GLU A 115 24.19 14.44 -20.76
C GLU A 115 24.84 15.15 -19.56
N ALA A 116 24.54 14.71 -18.35
CA ALA A 116 25.19 15.20 -17.12
C ALA A 116 26.71 14.96 -17.14
N ALA A 117 27.16 13.81 -17.65
CA ALA A 117 28.59 13.53 -17.82
C ALA A 117 29.25 14.47 -18.84
N ARG A 118 28.57 14.76 -19.97
CA ARG A 118 29.05 15.74 -20.97
C ARG A 118 29.08 17.16 -20.39
N GLU A 119 28.08 17.55 -19.62
CA GLU A 119 28.03 18.85 -18.97
C GLU A 119 29.11 18.97 -17.88
N ALA A 120 29.34 17.91 -17.10
CA ALA A 120 30.43 17.84 -16.13
C ALA A 120 31.80 17.94 -16.80
N GLU A 121 32.00 17.28 -17.95
CA GLU A 121 33.25 17.37 -18.73
C GLU A 121 33.44 18.77 -19.32
N LEU A 122 32.37 19.39 -19.83
CA LEU A 122 32.39 20.75 -20.35
C LEU A 122 32.65 21.76 -19.23
N ARG A 123 32.07 21.55 -18.04
CA ARG A 123 32.34 22.35 -16.83
C ARG A 123 33.77 22.15 -16.33
N ALA A 124 34.33 20.95 -16.44
CA ALA A 124 35.74 20.69 -16.12
C ALA A 124 36.68 21.43 -17.07
N LYS A 125 36.39 21.45 -18.38
CA LYS A 125 37.15 22.20 -19.39
C LYS A 125 36.97 23.73 -19.28
N ARG A 126 35.82 24.20 -18.80
CA ARG A 126 35.50 25.62 -18.61
C ARG A 126 35.96 26.23 -17.30
N LYS A 127 36.45 25.45 -16.32
CA LYS A 127 37.04 26.04 -15.11
C LYS A 127 38.41 26.62 -15.48
N PRO A 128 38.58 27.96 -15.55
CA PRO A 128 39.92 28.53 -15.56
C PRO A 128 40.61 28.05 -14.27
N VAL A 129 41.84 27.55 -14.40
CA VAL A 129 42.65 27.14 -13.26
C VAL A 129 42.70 28.33 -12.30
N PRO A 130 42.17 28.20 -11.06
CA PRO A 130 42.24 29.28 -10.10
C PRO A 130 43.72 29.65 -9.91
N PRO A 131 44.05 30.95 -9.80
CA PRO A 131 45.43 31.38 -9.65
C PRO A 131 46.08 30.59 -8.49
N PRO A 132 47.32 30.10 -8.68
CA PRO A 132 47.98 29.28 -7.67
C PRO A 132 48.04 30.05 -6.36
N ARG A 133 47.47 29.47 -5.30
CA ARG A 133 47.47 30.07 -3.97
C ARG A 133 48.93 30.29 -3.53
N PRO A 134 49.26 31.44 -2.93
CA PRO A 134 50.58 31.62 -2.35
C PRO A 134 50.83 30.53 -1.29
N PRO A 135 52.01 29.90 -1.28
CA PRO A 135 52.32 28.86 -0.30
C PRO A 135 52.39 29.47 1.11
N ILE A 136 51.61 28.91 2.04
CA ILE A 136 51.65 29.30 3.46
C ILE A 136 52.97 28.80 4.04
N ILE A 137 53.81 29.72 4.50
CA ILE A 137 55.07 29.40 5.17
C ILE A 137 54.74 29.05 6.62
N LYS A 138 54.71 27.75 6.90
CA LYS A 138 54.52 27.19 8.24
C LYS A 138 55.82 27.29 9.01
N THR A 139 55.74 27.73 10.26
CA THR A 139 56.91 27.90 11.13
C THR A 139 56.94 26.80 12.17
N GLU A 140 56.45 27.09 13.37
CA GLU A 140 56.59 26.24 14.55
C GLU A 140 55.28 25.50 14.83
N PHE A 141 55.39 24.22 15.19
CA PHE A 141 54.27 23.41 15.67
C PHE A 141 54.43 23.18 17.16
N ALA A 142 53.50 23.73 17.94
CA ALA A 142 53.48 23.57 19.39
C ALA A 142 52.03 23.38 19.87
N ASP A 143 51.81 22.46 20.81
CA ASP A 143 50.51 22.22 21.45
C ASP A 143 49.33 21.96 20.49
N GLY A 144 49.60 21.30 19.36
CA GLY A 144 48.59 21.03 18.34
C GLY A 144 48.18 22.25 17.53
N ILE A 145 48.96 23.34 17.60
CA ILE A 145 48.77 24.60 16.87
C ILE A 145 49.94 24.78 15.92
N GLN A 146 49.65 25.05 14.64
CA GLN A 146 50.67 25.39 13.65
C GLN A 146 50.75 26.92 13.49
N ALA A 147 51.86 27.50 13.91
CA ALA A 147 52.16 28.91 13.66
C ALA A 147 52.55 29.14 12.20
N THR A 148 52.31 30.36 11.75
CA THR A 148 52.64 30.82 10.40
C THR A 148 53.34 32.17 10.49
N LYS A 149 53.97 32.61 9.40
CA LYS A 149 54.70 33.88 9.35
C LYS A 149 53.86 35.07 9.84
N ASP A 150 52.56 35.06 9.57
CA ASP A 150 51.67 36.19 9.85
C ASP A 150 50.95 36.07 11.22
N PHE A 151 50.97 34.89 11.86
CA PHE A 151 50.24 34.62 13.11
C PHE A 151 51.08 33.89 14.16
N ASP A 152 51.25 34.55 15.31
CA ASP A 152 52.05 34.07 16.44
C ASP A 152 51.32 32.99 17.26
N LEU A 153 52.04 32.05 17.89
CA LEU A 153 51.46 31.01 18.75
C LEU A 153 50.55 31.59 19.85
N LYS A 154 50.97 32.69 20.50
CA LYS A 154 50.19 33.38 21.54
C LYS A 154 48.86 33.92 21.03
N PHE A 155 48.82 34.35 19.77
CA PHE A 155 47.59 34.81 19.14
C PHE A 155 46.67 33.62 18.88
N LEU A 156 47.20 32.54 18.30
CA LEU A 156 46.43 31.34 17.98
C LEU A 156 45.86 30.63 19.22
N THR A 157 46.59 30.60 20.33
CA THR A 157 46.07 30.08 21.62
C THR A 157 44.90 30.91 22.12
N GLY A 158 45.02 32.26 22.12
CA GLY A 158 43.92 33.14 22.51
C GLY A 158 42.70 33.05 21.58
N GLN A 159 42.93 32.84 20.28
CA GLN A 159 41.84 32.60 19.32
C GLN A 159 41.14 31.26 19.57
N ARG A 160 41.89 30.20 19.86
CA ARG A 160 41.35 28.89 20.21
C ARG A 160 40.46 28.96 21.45
N GLU A 161 40.92 29.64 22.51
CA GLU A 161 40.14 29.83 23.73
C GLU A 161 38.85 30.62 23.45
N LEU A 162 38.95 31.72 22.69
CA LEU A 162 37.79 32.52 22.29
C LEU A 162 36.75 31.71 21.50
N MET A 163 37.20 30.84 20.57
CA MET A 163 36.32 29.98 19.80
C MET A 163 35.61 28.94 20.67
N LEU A 164 36.32 28.34 21.62
CA LEU A 164 35.74 27.37 22.55
C LEU A 164 34.68 28.02 23.44
N GLU A 165 34.96 29.21 23.97
CA GLU A 165 33.99 29.99 24.75
C GLU A 165 32.74 30.32 23.90
N LYS A 166 32.94 30.87 22.69
CA LYS A 166 31.84 31.16 21.75
C LYS A 166 31.01 29.92 21.42
N LYS A 167 31.65 28.77 21.22
CA LYS A 167 30.96 27.50 20.97
C LYS A 167 30.03 27.12 22.13
N VAL A 168 30.49 27.24 23.38
CA VAL A 168 29.65 26.95 24.56
C VAL A 168 28.43 27.88 24.60
N VAL A 169 28.64 29.18 24.36
CA VAL A 169 27.55 30.18 24.35
C VAL A 169 26.52 29.87 23.26
N LEU A 170 26.98 29.61 22.02
CA LEU A 170 26.10 29.32 20.88
C LEU A 170 25.34 28.00 21.04
N LEU A 171 25.98 26.95 21.57
CA LEU A 171 25.30 25.69 21.85
C LEU A 171 24.20 25.87 22.89
N ARG A 172 24.46 26.63 23.96
CA ARG A 172 23.45 26.94 24.97
C ARG A 172 22.30 27.77 24.37
N GLN A 173 22.62 28.73 23.52
CA GLN A 173 21.62 29.54 22.82
C GLN A 173 20.73 28.69 21.89
N ALA A 174 21.34 27.79 21.11
CA ALA A 174 20.61 26.88 20.22
C ALA A 174 19.66 25.96 20.99
N LEU A 175 20.13 25.37 22.09
CA LEU A 175 19.29 24.53 22.96
C LEU A 175 18.10 25.32 23.52
N ARG A 176 18.34 26.53 24.06
CA ARG A 176 17.27 27.38 24.58
C ARG A 176 16.21 27.71 23.52
N LEU A 177 16.63 28.07 22.31
CA LEU A 177 15.72 28.42 21.21
C LEU A 177 14.92 27.21 20.72
N ASP A 178 15.53 26.02 20.70
CA ASP A 178 14.81 24.78 20.38
C ASP A 178 13.78 24.43 21.45
N ASP A 179 14.13 24.56 22.73
CA ASP A 179 13.20 24.32 23.84
C ASP A 179 12.01 25.31 23.80
N GLU A 180 12.28 26.60 23.53
CA GLU A 180 11.24 27.62 23.33
C GLU A 180 10.33 27.28 22.14
N ALA A 181 10.90 26.91 20.99
CA ALA A 181 10.14 26.50 19.81
C ALA A 181 9.31 25.23 20.03
N ASN A 182 9.77 24.31 20.88
CA ASN A 182 9.05 23.08 21.22
C ASN A 182 7.95 23.34 22.27
N SER A 183 8.16 24.25 23.22
CA SER A 183 7.14 24.66 24.18
C SER A 183 5.92 25.24 23.47
N LEU A 184 6.12 26.06 22.43
CA LEU A 184 5.03 26.63 21.62
C LEU A 184 4.14 25.57 20.96
N ILE A 185 4.65 24.36 20.70
CA ILE A 185 3.83 23.25 20.17
C ILE A 185 3.01 22.63 21.30
N GLN A 186 3.63 22.39 22.46
CA GLN A 186 2.99 21.74 23.60
C GLN A 186 1.81 22.57 24.12
N ASP A 187 1.95 23.90 24.13
CA ASP A 187 0.88 24.81 24.53
C ASP A 187 -0.32 24.76 23.57
N VAL A 188 -0.09 24.45 22.28
CA VAL A 188 -1.16 24.30 21.26
C VAL A 188 -1.79 22.91 21.29
N GLU A 189 -1.02 21.85 21.59
CA GLU A 189 -1.49 20.46 21.57
C GLU A 189 -2.32 20.08 22.82
N MET A 190 -2.16 20.79 23.94
CA MET A 190 -2.83 20.50 25.23
C MET A 190 -4.17 21.22 25.45
N GLY A 191 -4.69 21.93 24.44
CA GLY A 191 -5.97 22.63 24.49
C GLY A 191 -7.00 22.01 23.55
N ASP A 192 -8.10 21.51 24.12
CA ASP A 192 -9.32 21.17 23.39
C ASP A 192 -9.82 22.43 22.68
N VAL A 193 -9.45 22.61 21.42
CA VAL A 193 -9.86 23.75 20.57
C VAL A 193 -11.37 23.68 20.36
N GLN A 194 -12.13 24.20 21.32
CA GLN A 194 -13.52 24.60 21.18
C GLN A 194 -13.57 25.66 20.07
N PHE A 195 -13.88 25.20 18.87
CA PHE A 195 -13.82 25.92 17.59
C PHE A 195 -14.94 26.97 17.46
N ASP A 196 -15.19 27.76 18.51
CA ASP A 196 -16.34 28.68 18.57
C ASP A 196 -15.98 30.16 18.84
N GLU A 197 -14.76 30.52 19.24
CA GLU A 197 -14.32 31.92 19.35
C GLU A 197 -12.92 32.13 18.73
N GLU A 198 -12.85 32.94 17.67
CA GLU A 198 -11.65 33.69 17.21
C GLU A 198 -10.43 32.91 16.65
N GLY A 199 -10.63 32.24 15.51
CA GLY A 199 -9.57 31.57 14.73
C GLY A 199 -8.59 32.50 14.00
N GLY A 200 -7.73 33.21 14.73
CA GLY A 200 -6.66 34.05 14.16
C GLY A 200 -5.30 33.99 14.88
N GLU A 201 -5.23 33.50 16.12
CA GLU A 201 -4.00 33.55 16.95
C GLU A 201 -2.99 32.42 16.67
N GLY A 202 -3.34 31.41 15.87
CA GLY A 202 -2.41 30.33 15.52
C GLY A 202 -1.31 30.75 14.52
N ASP A 203 -1.55 31.77 13.70
CA ASP A 203 -0.59 32.19 12.66
C ASP A 203 0.64 32.89 13.26
N THR A 204 0.46 33.68 14.33
CA THR A 204 1.56 34.34 15.04
C THR A 204 2.48 33.33 15.72
N MET A 205 1.93 32.30 16.36
CA MET A 205 2.71 31.24 17.02
C MET A 205 3.55 30.42 16.03
N VAL A 206 3.03 30.15 14.83
CA VAL A 206 3.77 29.45 13.76
C VAL A 206 4.94 30.29 13.28
N VAL A 207 4.75 31.61 13.10
CA VAL A 207 5.82 32.54 12.70
C VAL A 207 6.91 32.60 13.78
N GLU A 208 6.54 32.76 15.05
CA GLU A 208 7.49 32.79 16.17
C GLU A 208 8.31 31.51 16.27
N ARG A 209 7.64 30.35 16.20
CA ARG A 209 8.32 29.05 16.17
C ARG A 209 9.28 28.93 14.99
N SER A 210 8.87 29.36 13.79
CA SER A 210 9.72 29.29 12.60
C SER A 210 10.97 30.16 12.74
N ARG A 211 10.84 31.32 13.39
CA ARG A 211 11.95 32.23 13.69
C ARG A 211 12.92 31.60 14.67
N ASP A 212 12.44 30.98 15.75
CA ASP A 212 13.32 30.39 16.77
C ASP A 212 14.06 29.16 16.23
N LEU A 213 13.40 28.33 15.43
CA LEU A 213 14.06 27.23 14.72
C LEU A 213 15.13 27.73 13.74
N MET A 214 14.85 28.82 13.01
CA MET A 214 15.83 29.43 12.11
C MET A 214 17.05 29.97 12.88
N LEU A 215 16.84 30.65 14.00
CA LEU A 215 17.91 31.19 14.84
C LEU A 215 18.73 30.07 15.50
N SER A 216 18.09 28.99 15.92
CA SER A 216 18.76 27.79 16.44
C SER A 216 19.64 27.13 15.35
N ALA A 217 19.09 26.96 14.14
CA ALA A 217 19.84 26.43 13.00
C ALA A 217 21.05 27.32 12.65
N GLN A 218 20.89 28.64 12.66
CA GLN A 218 21.99 29.58 12.45
C GLN A 218 23.08 29.44 13.52
N ALA A 219 22.70 29.33 14.80
CA ALA A 219 23.66 29.14 15.88
C ALA A 219 24.44 27.84 15.74
N ARG A 220 23.78 26.73 15.33
CA ARG A 220 24.44 25.45 15.04
C ARG A 220 25.41 25.54 13.86
N HIS A 221 25.02 26.24 12.79
CA HIS A 221 25.89 26.45 11.64
C HIS A 221 27.18 27.21 12.04
N ILE A 222 27.06 28.26 12.87
CA ILE A 222 28.25 28.97 13.36
C ILE A 222 29.14 28.04 14.22
N VAL A 223 28.55 27.13 15.01
CA VAL A 223 29.33 26.13 15.75
C VAL A 223 30.11 25.20 14.82
N GLU A 224 29.52 24.76 13.71
CA GLU A 224 30.22 23.97 12.69
C GLU A 224 31.38 24.75 12.04
N GLU A 225 31.17 26.04 11.75
CA GLU A 225 32.24 26.92 11.25
C GLU A 225 33.37 27.11 12.27
N LEU A 226 33.04 27.23 13.56
CA LEU A 226 34.02 27.31 14.65
C LEU A 226 34.83 26.01 14.77
N ASP A 227 34.18 24.84 14.66
CA ASP A 227 34.88 23.56 14.66
C ASP A 227 35.81 23.40 13.46
N ALA A 228 35.36 23.82 12.27
CA ALA A 228 36.22 23.88 11.09
C ALA A 228 37.40 24.84 11.27
N ALA A 229 37.20 25.98 11.94
CA ALA A 229 38.27 26.93 12.23
C ALA A 229 39.29 26.36 13.23
N LEU A 230 38.84 25.62 14.25
CA LEU A 230 39.71 24.90 15.19
C LEU A 230 40.57 23.85 14.47
N GLU A 231 40.03 23.11 13.50
CA GLU A 231 40.82 22.19 12.67
C GLU A 231 41.84 22.93 11.79
N ARG A 232 41.51 24.13 11.30
CA ARG A 232 42.45 24.98 10.56
C ARG A 232 43.60 25.49 11.41
N ILE A 233 43.37 25.74 12.70
CA ILE A 233 44.44 26.11 13.64
C ILE A 233 45.43 24.93 13.79
N LYS A 234 44.93 23.68 13.80
CA LYS A 234 45.79 22.49 13.86
C LYS A 234 46.61 22.27 12.60
N THR A 235 46.02 22.54 11.44
CA THR A 235 46.66 22.36 10.12
C THR A 235 47.47 23.58 9.65
N GLY A 236 47.43 24.69 10.39
CA GLY A 236 48.19 25.91 10.07
C GLY A 236 47.61 26.72 8.93
N GLU A 237 46.36 26.48 8.56
CA GLU A 237 45.65 27.22 7.52
C GLU A 237 44.78 28.35 8.09
N TYR A 238 44.75 28.49 9.42
CA TYR A 238 43.99 29.53 10.09
C TYR A 238 44.51 30.93 9.78
N GLY A 239 43.58 31.85 9.53
CA GLY A 239 43.89 33.24 9.21
C GLY A 239 44.27 33.50 7.76
N TYR A 240 44.17 32.51 6.86
CA TYR A 240 44.30 32.71 5.41
C TYR A 240 42.95 32.52 4.70
N SER A 241 42.70 33.32 3.66
CA SER A 241 41.48 33.20 2.87
C SER A 241 41.44 31.88 2.08
N VAL A 242 40.31 31.19 2.12
CA VAL A 242 40.08 29.97 1.32
C VAL A 242 40.09 30.25 -0.19
N HIS A 243 39.76 31.48 -0.60
CA HIS A 243 39.61 31.86 -2.00
C HIS A 243 40.93 32.35 -2.60
N THR A 244 41.56 33.35 -1.98
CA THR A 244 42.79 33.98 -2.50
C THR A 244 44.07 33.47 -1.83
N GLY A 245 44.00 32.83 -0.66
CA GLY A 245 45.17 32.47 0.13
C GLY A 245 45.88 33.66 0.78
N LEU A 246 45.29 34.86 0.74
CA LEU A 246 45.83 36.05 1.41
C LEU A 246 45.57 36.01 2.91
N ALA A 247 46.47 36.59 3.70
CA ALA A 247 46.32 36.71 5.13
C ALA A 247 45.13 37.63 5.49
N ILE A 248 44.30 37.17 6.42
CA ILE A 248 43.16 37.89 6.98
C ILE A 248 43.65 38.83 8.07
N PRO A 249 43.22 40.11 8.11
CA PRO A 249 43.63 41.03 9.16
C PRO A 249 43.36 40.50 10.58
N ARG A 250 44.34 40.61 11.48
CA ARG A 250 44.25 40.15 12.88
C ARG A 250 43.04 40.73 13.62
N GLU A 251 42.71 41.99 13.37
CA GLU A 251 41.56 42.68 13.97
C GLU A 251 40.24 42.00 13.61
N ARG A 252 40.12 41.52 12.37
CA ARG A 252 38.92 40.81 11.93
C ARG A 252 38.81 39.46 12.60
N LEU A 253 39.89 38.69 12.67
CA LEU A 253 39.89 37.40 13.37
C LEU A 253 39.56 37.57 14.86
N LYS A 254 40.01 38.66 15.48
CA LYS A 254 39.65 38.99 16.87
C LYS A 254 38.16 39.25 17.05
N ALA A 255 37.50 39.86 16.06
CA ALA A 255 36.05 40.10 16.10
C ALA A 255 35.24 38.85 15.75
N ILE A 256 35.57 38.22 14.61
CA ILE A 256 34.87 37.11 13.97
C ILE A 256 35.89 35.98 13.69
N PRO A 257 36.20 35.15 14.69
CA PRO A 257 37.22 34.10 14.61
C PRO A 257 36.88 33.00 13.59
N GLU A 258 35.60 32.73 13.33
CA GLU A 258 35.13 31.76 12.35
C GLU A 258 35.32 32.19 10.88
N THR A 259 35.74 33.44 10.64
CA THR A 259 35.87 34.00 9.29
C THR A 259 36.85 33.19 8.42
N THR A 260 36.43 32.90 7.19
CA THR A 260 37.22 32.17 6.18
C THR A 260 37.64 33.02 4.97
N GLU A 261 37.15 34.26 4.89
CA GLU A 261 37.29 35.17 3.74
C GLU A 261 37.89 36.52 4.15
N SER A 262 38.64 37.14 3.24
CA SER A 262 39.16 38.49 3.45
C SER A 262 38.05 39.55 3.37
N VAL A 263 38.30 40.78 3.84
CA VAL A 263 37.30 41.88 3.77
C VAL A 263 36.97 42.23 2.32
N LEU A 264 37.98 42.24 1.46
CA LEU A 264 37.83 42.54 0.04
C LEU A 264 36.95 41.50 -0.67
N GLU A 265 37.05 40.23 -0.28
CA GLU A 265 36.19 39.16 -0.83
C GLU A 265 34.76 39.28 -0.33
N ARG A 266 34.58 39.47 0.99
CA ARG A 266 33.26 39.55 1.59
C ARG A 266 32.47 40.76 1.07
N VAL A 267 33.13 41.89 0.87
CA VAL A 267 32.54 43.12 0.31
C VAL A 267 32.41 43.02 -1.22
N GLY A 268 33.41 42.44 -1.90
CA GLY A 268 33.43 42.27 -3.36
C GLY A 268 32.45 41.23 -3.91
N GLY A 269 31.83 40.42 -3.04
CA GLY A 269 30.79 39.44 -3.40
C GLY A 269 29.49 40.06 -3.93
N ILE A 270 29.31 41.38 -3.83
CA ILE A 270 28.17 42.09 -4.44
C ILE A 270 28.31 42.21 -5.97
N GLY A 271 29.49 41.96 -6.56
CA GLY A 271 29.77 42.25 -7.97
C GLY A 271 30.26 41.11 -8.87
N ARG A 272 30.26 39.85 -8.41
CA ARG A 272 30.71 38.69 -9.22
C ARG A 272 29.73 37.51 -9.19
N ARG A 273 28.49 37.74 -9.59
CA ARG A 273 27.57 36.69 -10.03
C ARG A 273 27.34 36.82 -11.52
#